data_AF-A0A7M3ZAB9-F1
#
_entry.id   AF-A0A7M3ZAB9-F1
#
_cell.length_a   1.000
_cell.length_b   1.000
_cell.length_c   1.000
_cell.angle_alpha   90.00
_cell.angle_beta   90.00
_cell.angle_gamma   90.00
#
_symmetry.space_group_name_H-M   'P 1'
#
loop_
_entity.id
_entity.type
_entity.pdbx_description
1 polymer ?
#
loop_
_entity_poly.entity_id
_entity_poly.type
_entity_poly.pdbx_seq_one_letter_code
_entity_poly.pdbx_strand_id
1 'polypeptide(L)' 'MMRRSELYINGKWVSPNGDGAIDVINPTTEEVIGSVPVASQIDVDSAV' A
#
# COMPACT_ATOMS: atom_id res chain seq x y z
N MET A 1 5.76 14.37 0.47
CA MET A 1 5.82 12.91 0.73
C MET A 1 4.41 12.40 0.98
N MET A 2 3.83 11.64 0.04
CA MET A 2 2.49 11.04 0.21
C MET A 2 2.64 9.65 0.83
N ARG A 3 1.99 9.38 1.97
CA ARG A 3 1.99 8.05 2.59
C ARG A 3 0.57 7.52 2.67
N ARG A 4 0.32 6.35 2.08
CA ARG A 4 -0.91 5.59 2.28
C ARG A 4 -0.59 4.44 3.24
N SER A 5 -1.38 4.30 4.31
CA SER A 5 -1.21 3.25 5.33
C SER A 5 -2.33 2.22 5.32
N GLU A 6 -3.33 2.39 4.46
CA GLU A 6 -4.54 1.57 4.40
C GLU A 6 -4.70 0.98 3.00
N LEU A 7 -5.33 -0.19 2.94
CA LEU A 7 -5.80 -0.83 1.71
C LEU A 7 -7.28 -0.49 1.48
N TYR A 8 -7.70 -0.43 0.24
CA TYR A 8 -9.11 -0.21 -0.11
C TYR A 8 -9.76 -1.54 -0.52
N ILE A 9 -10.55 -2.12 0.38
CA ILE A 9 -11.14 -3.45 0.25
C ILE A 9 -12.64 -3.34 0.55
N ASN A 10 -13.50 -3.93 -0.30
CA ASN A 10 -14.95 -3.92 -0.15
C ASN A 10 -15.55 -2.52 0.08
N GLY A 11 -15.05 -1.53 -0.67
CA GLY A 11 -15.54 -0.16 -0.62
C GLY A 11 -15.09 0.66 0.60
N LYS A 12 -14.16 0.13 1.42
CA LYS A 12 -13.71 0.76 2.66
C LYS A 12 -12.18 0.79 2.73
N TRP A 13 -11.66 1.80 3.42
CA TRP A 13 -10.26 1.81 3.85
C TRP A 13 -10.12 0.91 5.08
N VAL A 14 -9.15 0.00 5.03
CA VAL A 14 -8.88 -0.98 6.08
C VAL A 14 -7.38 -1.02 6.37
N SER A 15 -7.03 -1.28 7.63
CA SER A 15 -5.65 -1.56 8.01
C SER A 15 -5.16 -2.82 7.29
N PRO A 16 -3.97 -2.80 6.68
CA PRO A 16 -3.38 -3.99 6.06
C PRO A 16 -3.08 -5.05 7.12
N ASN A 17 -3.22 -6.31 6.75
CA ASN A 17 -2.74 -7.45 7.55
C ASN A 17 -1.28 -7.81 7.23
N GLY A 18 -0.72 -7.26 6.15
CA GLY A 18 0.70 -7.39 5.82
C GLY A 18 1.59 -6.39 6.56
N ASP A 19 2.88 -6.75 6.67
CA ASP A 19 3.89 -5.91 7.30
C ASP A 19 4.70 -5.13 6.27
N GLY A 20 5.01 -3.88 6.61
CA GLY A 20 5.91 -3.02 5.83
C GLY A 20 5.20 -2.13 4.81
N ALA A 21 6.01 -1.44 4.01
CA ALA A 21 5.57 -0.53 2.97
C ALA A 21 6.49 -0.63 1.75
N ILE A 22 5.93 -0.32 0.58
CA ILE A 22 6.63 -0.23 -0.68
C ILE A 22 6.79 1.26 -1.01
N ASP A 23 8.03 1.68 -1.27
CA ASP A 23 8.32 3.03 -1.70
C ASP A 23 7.95 3.24 -3.17
N VAL A 24 7.32 4.38 -3.44
CA VAL A 24 7.01 4.85 -4.78
C VAL A 24 8.13 5.78 -5.23
N ILE A 25 8.88 5.34 -6.23
CA ILE A 25 10.04 6.05 -6.76
C ILE A 25 9.63 6.83 -8.02
N ASN A 26 10.06 8.08 -8.12
CA ASN A 26 9.93 8.87 -9.34
C ASN A 26 10.89 8.32 -10.41
N PRO A 27 10.39 7.85 -11.57
CA PRO A 27 11.25 7.24 -12.59
C PRO A 27 12.17 8.24 -13.30
N THR A 28 11.97 9.55 -13.15
CA THR A 28 12.81 10.59 -13.77
C THR A 28 13.92 11.09 -12.86
N THR A 29 13.69 11.11 -11.53
CA THR A 29 14.65 11.65 -10.55
C THR A 29 15.23 10.62 -9.60
N GLU A 30 14.70 9.38 -9.61
CA GLU A 30 15.02 8.29 -8.68
C GLU A 30 14.73 8.60 -7.19
N GLU A 31 14.05 9.72 -6.91
CA GLU A 31 13.66 10.10 -5.55
C GLU A 31 12.37 9.39 -5.11
N VAL A 32 12.25 9.14 -3.80
CA VAL A 32 11.00 8.62 -3.21
C VAL A 32 9.95 9.72 -3.12
N ILE A 33 8.81 9.51 -3.75
CA ILE A 33 7.69 10.46 -3.77
C ILE A 33 6.52 10.02 -2.88
N GLY A 34 6.49 8.75 -2.46
CA GLY A 34 5.51 8.26 -1.50
C GLY A 34 5.72 6.80 -1.10
N SER A 35 4.73 6.24 -0.39
CA SER A 35 4.71 4.81 -0.06
C SER A 35 3.29 4.26 0.13
N VAL A 36 3.15 2.94 -0.05
CA VAL A 36 1.90 2.17 0.08
C VAL A 36 2.15 0.91 0.93
N PRO A 37 1.14 0.35 1.63
CA PRO A 37 1.37 -0.83 2.44
C PRO A 37 1.57 -2.09 1.58
N VAL A 38 2.29 -3.08 2.11
CA VAL A 38 2.36 -4.43 1.52
C VAL A 38 1.08 -5.18 1.88
N ALA A 39 0.38 -5.73 0.88
CA ALA A 39 -0.76 -6.59 1.10
C ALA A 39 -0.32 -8.02 1.43
N SER A 40 -0.91 -8.62 2.46
CA SER A 40 -0.76 -10.05 2.79
C SER A 40 -1.72 -10.92 1.98
N GLN A 41 -1.56 -12.25 2.09
CA GLN A 41 -2.52 -13.20 1.53
C GLN A 41 -3.94 -12.99 2.08
N ILE A 42 -4.09 -12.64 3.36
CA ILE A 42 -5.41 -12.37 3.98
C ILE A 42 -6.08 -11.16 3.34
N ASP A 43 -5.30 -10.12 3.04
CA ASP A 43 -5.81 -8.92 2.38
C ASP A 43 -6.26 -9.24 0.95
N VAL A 44 -5.49 -10.08 0.24
CA VAL A 44 -5.85 -10.55 -1.11
C VAL A 44 -7.15 -11.36 -1.05
N ASP A 45 -7.24 -12.34 -0.15
CA ASP A 45 -8.43 -13.20 -0.01
C ASP A 45 -9.69 -12.39 0.36
N SER A 46 -9.53 -11.30 1.12
CA SER A 46 -10.63 -10.39 1.49
C SER A 46 -11.12 -9.50 0.34
N ALA A 47 -10.31 -9.34 -0.71
CA ALA A 47 -10.56 -8.46 -1.85
C ALA A 47 -11.12 -9.18 -3.09
N VAL A 48 -11.11 -10.52 -3.11
CA VAL A 48 -11.71 -11.38 -4.16
C VAL A 48 -13.22 -11.49 -3.95
#